data_AF-A0A922YCG1-F1
#
_entry.id   AF-A0A922YCG1-F1
#
_cell.length_a   1.000
_cell.length_b   1.000
_cell.length_c   1.000
_cell.angle_alpha   90.00
_cell.angle_beta   90.00
_cell.angle_gamma   90.00
#
_symmetry.space_group_name_H-M   'P 1'
#
loop_
_entity.id
_entity.type
_entity.pdbx_description
1 polymer ?
#
loop_
_entity_poly.entity_id
_entity_poly.type
_entity_poly.pdbx_seq_one_letter_code
_entity_poly.pdbx_strand_id
1 'polypeptide(L)' 'MASVAELEARLETLKAARASGVRKVEYDGNSVEYRSDAELRRAIQDLTEELRTAQGGQSRKSLTVRMKKGW' A
#
# COMPACT_ATOMS: atom_id res chain seq x y z
N MET A 1 5.29 -11.79 7.60
CA MET A 1 5.90 -10.71 6.81
C MET A 1 5.63 -11.06 5.37
N ALA A 2 4.88 -10.25 4.63
CA ALA A 2 4.75 -10.45 3.20
C ALA A 2 6.15 -10.36 2.58
N SER A 3 6.50 -11.33 1.75
CA SER A 3 7.74 -11.34 0.99
C SER A 3 7.76 -10.18 0.00
N VAL A 4 8.95 -9.74 -0.41
CA VAL A 4 9.10 -8.67 -1.41
C VAL A 4 8.31 -9.01 -2.69
N ALA A 5 8.27 -10.28 -3.07
CA ALA A 5 7.52 -10.76 -4.22
C ALA A 5 6.00 -10.55 -4.09
N GLU A 6 5.44 -10.74 -2.89
CA GLU A 6 4.02 -10.49 -2.63
C GLU A 6 3.68 -8.99 -2.69
N LEU A 7 4.58 -8.14 -2.21
CA LEU A 7 4.43 -6.69 -2.31
C LEU A 7 4.48 -6.21 -3.77
N GLU A 8 5.36 -6.78 -4.60
CA GLU A 8 5.44 -6.50 -6.04
C GLU A 8 4.17 -6.94 -6.78
N ALA A 9 3.69 -8.16 -6.52
CA ALA A 9 2.46 -8.68 -7.12
C ALA A 9 1.24 -7.79 -6.77
N ARG A 10 1.17 -7.31 -5.53
CA ARG A 10 0.11 -6.41 -5.08
C ARG A 10 0.21 -5.04 -5.76
N LEU A 11 1.43 -4.51 -5.94
CA LEU A 11 1.66 -3.25 -6.64
C LEU A 11 1.17 -3.29 -8.09
N GLU A 12 1.51 -4.36 -8.81
CA GLU A 12 1.07 -4.55 -10.20
C GLU A 12 -0.45 -4.72 -10.29
N THR A 13 -1.05 -5.43 -9.35
CA THR A 13 -2.52 -5.55 -9.26
C THR A 13 -3.19 -4.18 -9.06
N LEU A 14 -2.65 -3.33 -8.18
CA LEU A 14 -3.16 -1.98 -7.96
C LEU A 14 -3.02 -1.08 -9.19
N LYS A 15 -1.89 -1.17 -9.91
CA LYS A 15 -1.69 -0.43 -11.16
C LYS A 15 -2.66 -0.88 -12.26
N ALA A 16 -2.88 -2.19 -12.38
CA ALA A 16 -3.84 -2.75 -13.33
C ALA A 16 -5.27 -2.32 -13.01
N ALA A 17 -5.67 -2.35 -11.74
CA ALA A 17 -6.97 -1.86 -11.29
C ALA A 17 -7.15 -0.36 -11.60
N ARG A 18 -6.10 0.45 -11.39
CA ARG A 18 -6.11 1.86 -11.79
C ARG A 18 -6.31 2.05 -13.29
N ALA A 19 -5.59 1.29 -14.10
CA ALA A 19 -5.65 1.36 -15.55
C ALA A 19 -7.01 0.93 -16.11
N SER A 20 -7.67 -0.05 -15.47
CA SER A 20 -9.02 -0.50 -15.83
C SER A 20 -10.14 0.38 -15.26
N GLY A 21 -9.82 1.35 -14.40
CA GLY A 21 -10.80 2.21 -13.73
C GLY A 21 -11.57 1.49 -12.61
N VAL A 22 -11.15 0.28 -12.25
CA VAL A 22 -11.75 -0.52 -11.17
C VAL A 22 -11.11 -0.12 -9.85
N ARG A 23 -11.94 0.16 -8.85
CA ARG A 23 -11.49 0.61 -7.53
C ARG A 23 -11.57 -0.49 -6.47
N LYS A 24 -12.04 -1.67 -6.85
CA LYS A 24 -12.05 -2.86 -6.01
C LYS A 24 -10.79 -3.67 -6.28
N VAL A 25 -10.06 -4.00 -5.22
CA VAL A 25 -8.82 -4.77 -5.29
C VAL A 25 -8.94 -5.89 -4.27
N GLU A 26 -8.68 -7.11 -4.71
CA GLU A 26 -8.69 -8.30 -3.88
C GLU A 26 -7.26 -8.75 -3.62
N TYR A 27 -6.90 -8.90 -2.34
CA TYR A 27 -5.60 -9.40 -1.91
C TYR A 27 -5.75 -10.29 -0.70
N ASP A 28 -5.12 -11.47 -0.74
CA ASP A 28 -5.11 -12.44 0.35
C ASP A 28 -6.51 -12.80 0.89
N GLY A 29 -7.49 -12.91 -0.02
CA GLY A 29 -8.91 -13.17 0.34
C GLY A 29 -9.67 -11.97 0.92
N ASN A 30 -9.03 -10.81 1.05
CA ASN A 30 -9.67 -9.56 1.48
C ASN A 30 -9.94 -8.65 0.29
N SER A 31 -11.23 -8.31 0.11
CA SER A 31 -11.67 -7.26 -0.82
C SER A 31 -11.53 -5.89 -0.15
N VAL A 32 -10.82 -4.97 -0.80
CA VAL A 32 -10.79 -3.56 -0.40
C VAL A 32 -11.26 -2.70 -1.56
N GLU A 33 -12.21 -1.83 -1.27
CA GLU A 33 -12.75 -0.86 -2.20
C GLU A 33 -12.23 0.54 -1.87
N TYR A 34 -11.55 1.15 -2.84
CA TYR A 34 -11.08 2.53 -2.74
C TYR A 34 -12.15 3.48 -3.28
N ARG A 35 -12.52 4.51 -2.52
CA ARG A 35 -13.62 5.39 -2.95
C ARG A 35 -13.17 6.42 -3.98
N SER A 36 -11.87 6.67 -4.08
CA SER A 36 -11.29 7.69 -4.97
C SER A 36 -9.96 7.27 -5.60
N ASP A 37 -9.65 7.83 -6.77
CA ASP A 37 -8.34 7.63 -7.42
C ASP A 37 -7.20 8.29 -6.61
N ALA A 38 -7.49 9.33 -5.81
CA ALA A 38 -6.52 9.90 -4.88
C ALA A 38 -6.11 8.90 -3.78
N GLU A 39 -7.06 8.16 -3.21
CA GLU A 39 -6.78 7.09 -2.25
C GLU A 39 -6.00 5.95 -2.92
N LEU A 40 -6.36 5.58 -4.15
CA LEU A 40 -5.66 4.53 -4.89
C LEU A 40 -4.20 4.92 -5.17
N ARG A 41 -3.94 6.17 -5.56
CA ARG A 41 -2.58 6.70 -5.75
C ARG A 41 -1.79 6.71 -4.45
N ARG A 42 -2.42 7.09 -3.33
CA ARG A 42 -1.77 7.08 -2.02
C ARG A 42 -1.41 5.66 -1.58
N ALA A 43 -2.33 4.71 -1.78
CA ALA A 43 -2.07 3.30 -1.49
C ALA A 43 -0.91 2.73 -2.32
N ILE A 44 -0.80 3.11 -3.59
CA ILE A 44 0.33 2.73 -4.45
C ILE A 44 1.65 3.32 -3.92
N GLN A 45 1.64 4.59 -3.49
CA GLN A 45 2.83 5.24 -2.91
C GLN A 45 3.25 4.56 -1.60
N ASP A 46 2.32 4.35 -0.69
CA ASP A 46 2.56 3.68 0.59
C ASP A 46 3.16 2.27 0.37
N LEU A 47 2.58 1.50 -0.57
CA LEU A 47 3.09 0.17 -0.91
C LEU A 47 4.48 0.22 -1.58
N THR A 48 4.75 1.24 -2.40
CA THR A 48 6.07 1.45 -3.01
C THR A 48 7.13 1.81 -1.97
N GLU A 49 6.77 2.60 -0.96
CA GLU A 49 7.65 2.94 0.17
C GLU A 49 7.89 1.73 1.06
N GLU A 50 6.86 0.91 1.31
CA GLU A 50 6.99 -0.35 2.03
C GLU A 50 7.91 -1.32 1.29
N LEU A 51 7.75 -1.46 -0.03
CA LEU A 51 8.61 -2.26 -0.90
C LEU A 51 10.08 -1.78 -0.85
N ARG A 52 10.29 -0.46 -0.96
CA ARG A 52 11.62 0.14 -0.87
C ARG A 52 12.24 -0.08 0.50
N THR A 53 11.44 -0.04 1.57
CA THR A 53 11.89 -0.32 2.93
C THR A 53 12.25 -1.79 3.10
N ALA A 54 11.43 -2.70 2.56
CA ALA A 54 11.67 -4.13 2.59
C ALA A 54 12.91 -4.54 1.76
N GLN A 55 13.14 -3.90 0.60
CA GLN A 55 14.31 -4.12 -0.25
C GLN A 55 15.58 -3.44 0.29
N GLY A 56 15.45 -2.25 0.90
CA GLY A 56 16.57 -1.42 1.34
C GLY A 56 16.93 -1.56 2.83
N GLY A 57 16.16 -2.30 3.63
CA GLY A 57 16.33 -2.26 5.08
C GLY A 57 15.67 -3.39 5.85
N GLN A 58 16.50 -4.39 6.20
CA GLN A 58 16.59 -4.82 7.59
C GLN A 58 17.08 -3.64 8.47
N SER A 59 16.29 -2.56 8.54
CA SER A 59 16.59 -1.38 9.33
C SER A 59 15.26 -0.74 9.75
N ARG A 60 14.85 -1.10 10.96
CA ARG A 60 13.58 -0.72 11.57
C ARG A 60 13.49 0.80 11.68
N LYS A 61 12.43 1.39 11.14
CA LYS A 61 11.98 2.72 11.54
C LYS A 61 10.63 2.58 12.25
N SER A 62 10.69 2.45 13.57
CA SER A 62 9.51 2.63 14.42
C SER A 62 9.06 4.09 14.33
N LEU A 63 8.03 4.36 13.54
CA LEU A 63 7.33 5.65 13.57
C LEU A 63 6.31 5.62 14.72
N THR A 64 6.69 6.17 15.87
CA THR A 64 5.71 6.52 16.91
C THR A 64 4.89 7.70 16.40
N VAL A 65 3.65 7.45 15.98
CA VAL A 65 2.68 8.52 15.72
C VAL A 65 2.26 9.11 17.06
N ARG A 66 2.76 10.32 17.34
CA ARG A 66 2.35 11.12 18.50
C ARG A 66 1.23 12.06 18.05
N MET A 67 -0.03 11.65 18.16
CA MET A 67 -1.15 12.59 18.01
C MET A 67 -1.25 13.45 19.27
N LYS A 68 -1.10 14.77 19.14
CA LYS A 68 -1.59 15.72 20.14
C LYS A 68 -3.08 15.95 19.87
N LYS A 69 -3.90 15.60 20.86
CA LYS A 69 -5.31 16.01 20.95
C LYS A 69 -5.37 17.51 21.24
N GLY A 70 -6.17 18.21 20.44
CA GLY A 70 -6.65 19.58 20.64
C GLY A 70 -7.53 19.89 19.42
N TRP A 71 -8.82 20.16 19.54
CA TRP A 71 -9.57 20.78 20.64
C TRP A 71 -10.74 19.92 21.14
#